data_AF-A0A6P8JL62-F1
#
_entry.id   AF-A0A6P8JL62-F1
#
_cell.length_a   1.000
_cell.length_b   1.000
_cell.length_c   1.000
_cell.angle_alpha   90.00
_cell.angle_beta   90.00
_cell.angle_gamma   90.00
#
_symmetry.space_group_name_H-M   'P 1'
#
loop_
_entity.id
_entity.type
_entity.pdbx_description
1 polymer ?
#
loop_
_entity_poly.entity_id
_entity_poly.type
_entity_poly.pdbx_seq_one_letter_code
_entity_poly.pdbx_strand_id
1 'polypeptide(L)'
;MLHLLLMSFLCRISCTAALGRSRKLIAKVEREANIFERFGVSSYLSLLVISVHSSMRQSCVLLILSSCLFKLGRPRGLPLFIGSGTNHYSSRSAMKVGCECIHALAYADYTDEQGRPIYNPPAPNTHIRILASKM
;
A
#
# COMPACT_ATOMS: atom_id res chain seq x y z
N MET A 1 11.95 -4.46 -21.98
CA MET A 1 10.54 -4.06 -22.14
C MET A 1 9.63 -4.79 -21.14
N LEU A 2 9.95 -4.71 -19.84
CA LEU A 2 9.21 -5.35 -18.74
C LEU A 2 9.01 -4.34 -17.58
N HIS A 3 9.01 -3.05 -17.91
CA HIS A 3 8.91 -1.95 -16.95
C HIS A 3 7.44 -1.51 -16.72
N LEU A 4 6.50 -2.24 -17.31
CA LEU A 4 5.09 -1.88 -17.44
C LEU A 4 4.14 -2.63 -16.48
N LEU A 5 4.48 -3.82 -15.99
CA LEU A 5 3.45 -4.71 -15.45
C LEU A 5 2.76 -4.27 -14.15
N LEU A 6 3.39 -3.46 -13.30
CA LEU A 6 2.73 -2.99 -12.06
C LEU A 6 2.06 -1.61 -12.17
N MET A 7 2.52 -0.72 -13.06
CA MET A 7 1.81 0.55 -13.30
C MET A 7 0.64 0.40 -14.28
N SER A 8 0.67 -0.64 -15.14
CA SER A 8 -0.49 -1.00 -15.96
C SER A 8 -1.63 -1.62 -15.14
N PHE A 9 -1.38 -2.14 -13.94
CA PHE A 9 -2.42 -2.81 -13.16
C PHE A 9 -3.45 -1.86 -12.55
N LEU A 10 -3.12 -0.57 -12.40
CA LEU A 10 -4.06 0.45 -11.91
C LEU A 10 -4.58 1.37 -13.04
N CYS A 11 -3.80 1.61 -14.11
CA CYS A 11 -4.22 2.48 -15.22
C CYS A 11 -5.06 1.76 -16.30
N ARG A 12 -5.10 0.42 -16.30
CA ARG A 12 -6.01 -0.40 -17.12
C ARG A 12 -6.96 -1.25 -16.26
N ILE A 13 -7.49 -0.70 -15.17
CA ILE A 13 -8.57 -1.37 -14.45
C ILE A 13 -9.87 -1.14 -15.20
N SER A 14 -10.07 -1.96 -16.24
CA SER A 14 -11.42 -2.34 -16.69
C SER A 14 -11.81 -3.72 -16.16
N CYS A 15 -10.95 -4.38 -15.37
CA CYS A 15 -11.17 -5.73 -14.86
C CYS A 15 -11.40 -5.74 -13.33
N THR A 16 -12.66 -5.75 -12.93
CA THR A 16 -13.14 -5.80 -11.53
C THR A 16 -12.58 -6.98 -10.75
N ALA A 17 -12.35 -8.12 -11.42
CA ALA A 17 -11.83 -9.34 -10.80
C ALA A 17 -10.38 -9.19 -10.28
N ALA A 18 -9.54 -8.45 -11.00
CA ALA A 18 -8.14 -8.23 -10.64
C ALA A 18 -8.00 -7.31 -9.41
N LEU A 19 -8.89 -6.31 -9.29
CA LEU A 19 -9.02 -5.49 -8.09
C LEU A 19 -9.50 -6.31 -6.89
N GLY A 20 -10.48 -7.19 -7.10
CA GLY A 20 -11.04 -8.02 -6.04
C GLY A 20 -10.00 -8.91 -5.36
N ARG A 21 -9.11 -9.56 -6.13
CA ARG A 21 -8.04 -10.39 -5.58
C ARG A 21 -7.03 -9.57 -4.76
N SER A 22 -6.58 -8.45 -5.31
CA SER A 22 -5.62 -7.56 -4.63
C SER A 22 -6.20 -7.00 -3.33
N ARG A 23 -7.48 -6.63 -3.30
CA ARG A 23 -8.13 -6.16 -2.08
C ARG A 23 -8.28 -7.25 -1.03
N LYS A 24 -8.48 -8.52 -1.40
CA LYS A 24 -8.49 -9.65 -0.45
C LYS A 24 -7.15 -9.79 0.29
N LEU A 25 -6.04 -9.74 -0.45
CA LEU A 25 -4.70 -9.75 0.15
C LEU A 25 -4.53 -8.56 1.09
N ILE A 26 -4.80 -7.34 0.62
CA ILE A 26 -4.63 -6.14 1.43
C ILE A 26 -5.48 -6.22 2.71
N ALA A 27 -6.75 -6.63 2.61
CA ALA A 27 -7.64 -6.77 3.76
C ALA A 27 -7.16 -7.82 4.76
N LYS A 28 -6.57 -8.94 4.30
CA LYS A 28 -5.92 -9.93 5.20
C LYS A 28 -4.79 -9.27 5.99
N VAL A 29 -3.90 -8.58 5.30
CA VAL A 29 -2.71 -7.97 5.92
C VAL A 29 -3.10 -6.78 6.82
N GLU A 30 -4.11 -5.98 6.45
CA GLU A 30 -4.67 -4.93 7.30
C GLU A 30 -5.28 -5.50 8.60
N ARG A 31 -5.98 -6.63 8.53
CA ARG A 31 -6.53 -7.31 9.73
C ARG A 31 -5.43 -7.85 10.63
N GLU A 32 -4.41 -8.50 10.07
CA GLU A 32 -3.27 -9.01 10.82
C GLU A 32 -2.44 -7.91 11.49
N ALA A 33 -2.38 -6.72 10.87
CA ALA A 33 -1.72 -5.56 11.48
C ALA A 33 -2.42 -5.07 12.75
N ASN A 34 -3.70 -5.43 12.93
CA ASN A 34 -4.53 -5.13 14.10
C ASN A 34 -4.50 -3.64 14.49
N ILE A 35 -4.75 -2.78 13.52
CA ILE A 35 -4.50 -1.33 13.61
C ILE A 35 -5.25 -0.66 14.77
N PHE A 36 -6.54 -0.98 14.91
CA PHE A 36 -7.39 -0.35 15.92
C PHE A 36 -6.90 -0.63 17.34
N GLU A 37 -6.63 -1.90 17.67
CA GLU A 37 -6.11 -2.29 18.99
C GLU A 37 -4.67 -1.82 19.20
N ARG A 38 -3.81 -1.98 18.18
CA ARG A 38 -2.39 -1.59 18.24
C ARG A 38 -2.20 -0.12 18.61
N PHE A 39 -3.07 0.76 18.10
CA PHE A 39 -2.95 2.20 18.33
C PHE A 39 -4.00 2.80 19.25
N GLY A 40 -4.98 2.01 19.72
CA GLY A 40 -6.06 2.50 20.57
C GLY A 40 -6.93 3.57 19.90
N VAL A 41 -7.18 3.45 18.60
CA VAL A 41 -7.98 4.42 17.82
C VAL A 41 -9.31 3.81 17.40
N SER A 42 -10.31 4.66 17.16
CA SER A 42 -11.61 4.26 16.59
C SER A 42 -11.72 4.54 15.09
N SER A 43 -10.80 5.34 14.54
CA SER A 43 -10.78 5.71 13.12
C SER A 43 -9.36 6.09 12.68
N TYR A 44 -9.10 5.97 11.39
CA TYR A 44 -7.86 6.39 10.75
C TYR A 44 -8.10 6.76 9.28
N LEU A 45 -7.19 7.53 8.70
CA LEU A 45 -7.18 7.85 7.28
C LEU A 45 -6.46 6.77 6.49
N SER A 46 -7.16 6.07 5.59
CA SER A 46 -6.58 5.02 4.76
C SER A 46 -6.29 5.50 3.34
N LEU A 47 -5.04 5.38 2.89
CA LEU A 47 -4.69 5.51 1.48
C LEU A 47 -4.95 4.20 0.74
N LEU A 48 -6.07 4.13 0.02
CA LEU A 48 -6.45 2.94 -0.73
C LEU A 48 -5.58 2.73 -1.99
N VAL A 49 -5.42 3.79 -2.79
CA VAL A 49 -4.69 3.74 -4.06
C VAL A 49 -3.98 5.06 -4.28
N ILE A 50 -2.74 4.98 -4.74
CA ILE A 50 -2.01 6.11 -5.32
C ILE A 50 -1.28 5.63 -6.57
N SER A 51 -1.38 6.40 -7.64
CA SER A 51 -0.73 6.11 -8.91
C SER A 51 -0.19 7.40 -9.49
N VAL A 52 0.94 7.30 -10.18
CA VAL A 52 1.63 8.43 -10.81
C VAL A 52 1.98 8.00 -12.23
N HIS A 53 1.72 8.85 -13.22
CA HIS A 53 2.10 8.53 -14.59
C HIS A 53 3.63 8.36 -14.71
N SER A 54 4.10 7.43 -15.55
CA SER A 54 5.53 7.11 -15.67
C SER A 54 6.38 8.30 -16.11
N SER A 55 5.82 9.23 -16.90
CA SER A 55 6.50 10.47 -17.31
C SER A 55 6.71 11.46 -16.16
N MET A 56 6.02 11.29 -15.02
CA MET A 56 6.13 12.16 -13.84
C MET A 56 6.92 11.48 -12.70
N ARG A 57 7.67 10.43 -13.02
CA ARG A 57 8.64 9.85 -12.07
C ARG A 57 9.70 10.89 -11.75
N GLN A 58 10.28 10.81 -10.55
CA GLN A 58 11.26 11.76 -10.00
C GLN A 58 10.71 13.16 -9.67
N SER A 59 9.43 13.47 -9.98
CA SER A 59 8.81 14.75 -9.64
C SER A 59 8.17 14.80 -8.23
N CYS A 60 8.58 13.91 -7.32
CA CYS A 60 8.08 13.84 -5.94
C CYS A 60 6.55 13.76 -5.77
N VAL A 61 5.80 13.38 -6.81
CA VAL A 61 4.32 13.42 -6.85
C VAL A 61 3.69 12.60 -5.72
N LEU A 62 4.23 11.41 -5.43
CA LEU A 62 3.79 10.56 -4.32
C LEU A 62 3.85 11.31 -2.98
N LEU A 63 4.92 12.06 -2.74
CA LEU A 63 5.13 12.82 -1.51
C LEU A 63 4.19 14.02 -1.43
N ILE A 64 3.98 14.73 -2.54
CA ILE A 64 3.06 15.86 -2.62
C ILE A 64 1.63 15.39 -2.32
N LEU A 65 1.17 14.34 -3.00
CA LEU A 65 -0.15 13.76 -2.79
C LEU A 65 -0.34 13.27 -1.35
N SER A 66 0.67 12.60 -0.78
CA SER A 66 0.65 12.17 0.62
C SER A 66 0.56 13.38 1.55
N SER A 67 1.35 14.43 1.33
CA SER A 67 1.31 15.65 2.14
C SER A 67 -0.05 16.34 2.09
N CYS A 68 -0.66 16.41 0.91
CA CYS A 68 -2.02 16.93 0.75
C CYS A 68 -3.05 16.08 1.52
N LEU A 69 -2.90 14.76 1.50
CA LEU A 69 -3.77 13.85 2.23
C LEU A 69 -3.66 14.03 3.75
N PHE A 70 -2.45 14.23 4.28
CA PHE A 70 -2.24 14.56 5.69
C PHE A 70 -2.89 15.91 6.07
N LYS A 71 -2.76 16.93 5.21
CA LYS A 71 -3.43 18.23 5.40
C LYS A 71 -4.95 18.12 5.40
N LEU A 72 -5.52 17.14 4.69
CA LEU A 72 -6.95 16.84 4.71
C LEU A 72 -7.37 16.02 5.94
N GLY A 73 -6.50 15.14 6.44
CA GLY A 73 -6.76 14.26 7.59
C GLY A 73 -6.77 15.00 8.92
N ARG A 74 -5.77 15.84 9.16
CA ARG A 74 -5.58 16.58 10.43
C ARG A 74 -6.81 17.37 10.89
N PRO A 75 -7.43 18.24 10.07
CA PRO A 75 -8.60 19.02 10.50
C PRO A 75 -9.84 18.15 10.74
N ARG A 76 -9.86 16.89 10.26
CA ARG A 76 -10.95 15.93 10.51
C ARG A 76 -10.76 15.15 11.80
N GLY A 77 -9.72 15.44 12.58
CA GLY A 77 -9.44 14.76 13.86
C GLY A 77 -9.02 13.30 13.70
N LEU A 78 -8.56 12.90 12.51
CA LEU A 78 -8.08 11.53 12.27
C LEU A 78 -6.67 11.38 12.86
N PRO A 79 -6.45 10.47 13.82
CA PRO A 79 -5.18 10.40 14.56
C PRO A 79 -4.06 9.68 13.81
N LEU A 80 -4.40 8.90 12.78
CA LEU A 80 -3.48 8.03 12.07
C LEU A 80 -3.70 8.08 10.57
N PHE A 81 -2.59 7.98 9.85
CA PHE A 81 -2.53 7.66 8.44
C PHE A 81 -2.08 6.21 8.27
N ILE A 82 -2.80 5.45 7.45
CA ILE A 82 -2.48 4.05 7.09
C ILE A 82 -2.39 3.92 5.58
N GLY A 83 -1.34 3.27 5.09
CA GLY A 83 -1.17 2.94 3.67
C GLY A 83 -0.67 1.52 3.47
N SER A 84 -1.10 0.89 2.37
CA SER A 84 -0.63 -0.44 1.96
C SER A 84 0.42 -0.32 0.86
N GLY A 85 1.69 -0.54 1.22
CA GLY A 85 2.82 -0.57 0.32
C GLY A 85 2.93 -1.91 -0.41
N THR A 86 2.38 -2.00 -1.62
CA THR A 86 2.39 -3.23 -2.45
C THR A 86 3.63 -3.38 -3.33
N ASN A 87 4.52 -2.38 -3.35
CA ASN A 87 5.79 -2.48 -4.05
C ASN A 87 6.92 -1.91 -3.20
N HIS A 88 8.14 -2.31 -3.55
CA HIS A 88 9.34 -1.92 -2.82
C HIS A 88 9.53 -0.40 -2.81
N TYR A 89 9.27 0.27 -3.93
CA TYR A 89 9.56 1.69 -4.11
C TYR A 89 8.63 2.61 -3.31
N SER A 90 7.33 2.36 -3.33
CA SER A 90 6.35 3.13 -2.56
C SER A 90 6.59 2.96 -1.07
N SER A 91 6.81 1.73 -0.62
CA SER A 91 7.11 1.42 0.78
C SER A 91 8.37 2.13 1.25
N ARG A 92 9.46 2.02 0.48
CA ARG A 92 10.72 2.70 0.78
C ARG A 92 10.56 4.22 0.85
N SER A 93 9.78 4.80 -0.06
CA SER A 93 9.56 6.24 -0.11
C SER A 93 8.76 6.72 1.09
N ALA A 94 7.69 6.01 1.46
CA ALA A 94 6.88 6.30 2.64
C ALA A 94 7.69 6.17 3.95
N MET A 95 8.53 5.14 4.07
CA MET A 95 9.39 4.97 5.25
C MET A 95 10.42 6.09 5.39
N LYS A 96 10.98 6.58 4.26
CA LYS A 96 11.89 7.74 4.27
C LYS A 96 11.23 9.02 4.78
N VAL A 97 9.92 9.14 4.67
CA VAL A 97 9.16 10.32 5.15
C VAL A 97 8.44 10.06 6.48
N GLY A 98 8.93 9.08 7.25
CA GLY A 98 8.51 8.88 8.64
C GLY A 98 7.32 7.95 8.84
N CYS A 99 6.90 7.19 7.80
CA CYS A 99 5.96 6.09 8.03
C CYS A 99 6.69 4.87 8.60
N GLU A 100 6.10 4.23 9.59
CA GLU A 100 6.59 2.98 10.17
C GLU A 100 5.94 1.77 9.48
N CYS A 101 6.70 0.71 9.24
CA CYS A 101 6.15 -0.56 8.78
C CYS A 101 5.64 -1.36 9.99
N ILE A 102 4.32 -1.41 10.19
CA ILE A 102 3.71 -2.06 11.35
C ILE A 102 3.40 -3.54 11.14
N HIS A 103 3.29 -3.96 9.87
CA HIS A 103 3.12 -5.35 9.47
C HIS A 103 3.66 -5.57 8.06
N ALA A 104 4.11 -6.77 7.76
CA ALA A 104 4.57 -7.15 6.43
C ALA A 104 4.25 -8.63 6.17
N LEU A 105 3.87 -8.94 4.94
CA LEU A 105 3.67 -10.31 4.48
C LEU A 105 4.49 -10.51 3.20
N ALA A 106 5.33 -11.56 3.18
CA ALA A 106 6.02 -11.94 1.97
C ALA A 106 5.02 -12.50 0.96
N TYR A 107 5.18 -12.17 -0.32
CA TYR A 107 4.30 -12.72 -1.36
C TYR A 107 4.42 -14.24 -1.48
N ALA A 108 5.59 -14.80 -1.15
CA ALA A 108 5.84 -16.23 -1.10
C ALA A 108 5.00 -16.96 -0.04
N ASP A 109 4.66 -16.28 1.06
CA ASP A 109 3.89 -16.84 2.18
C ASP A 109 2.38 -16.72 1.96
N TYR A 110 1.95 -16.02 0.90
CA TYR A 110 0.55 -15.89 0.53
C TYR A 110 0.19 -16.91 -0.56
N THR A 111 -0.13 -18.12 -0.12
CA THR A 111 -0.34 -19.28 -0.98
C THR A 111 -1.82 -19.59 -1.21
N ASP A 112 -2.10 -20.34 -2.27
CA ASP A 112 -3.38 -21.02 -2.48
C ASP A 112 -3.50 -22.29 -1.60
N GLU A 113 -4.61 -23.00 -1.75
CA GLU A 113 -4.90 -24.26 -1.03
C GLU A 113 -3.87 -25.37 -1.33
N GLN A 114 -3.12 -25.25 -2.42
CA GLN A 114 -2.08 -26.21 -2.84
C GLN A 114 -0.68 -25.78 -2.39
N GLY A 115 -0.57 -24.71 -1.60
CA GLY A 115 0.71 -24.17 -1.13
C GLY A 115 1.48 -23.39 -2.19
N ARG A 116 0.86 -23.00 -3.31
CA ARG A 116 1.53 -22.24 -4.37
C ARG A 116 1.35 -20.74 -4.14
N PRO A 117 2.41 -19.91 -4.25
CA PRO A 117 2.27 -18.46 -4.12
C PRO A 117 1.28 -17.88 -5.13
N ILE A 118 0.27 -17.15 -4.65
CA ILE A 118 -0.75 -16.51 -5.51
C ILE A 118 -0.13 -15.33 -6.28
N TYR A 119 0.88 -14.68 -5.70
CA TYR A 119 1.58 -13.56 -6.30
C TYR A 119 3.08 -13.87 -6.41
N ASN A 120 3.64 -13.66 -7.60
CA ASN A 120 5.08 -13.76 -7.85
C ASN A 120 5.58 -12.53 -8.63
N PRO A 121 5.56 -11.34 -8.01
CA PRO A 121 6.01 -10.12 -8.68
C PRO A 121 7.54 -10.16 -8.90
N PRO A 122 8.05 -9.47 -9.94
CA PRO A 122 9.48 -9.43 -10.18
C PRO A 122 10.20 -8.68 -9.05
N ALA A 123 11.46 -9.06 -8.83
CA ALA A 123 12.37 -8.33 -7.95
C ALA A 123 12.38 -6.82 -8.29
N PRO A 124 12.48 -5.92 -7.29
CA PRO A 124 12.73 -6.18 -5.86
C PRO A 124 11.45 -6.33 -5.01
N ASN A 125 10.30 -6.60 -5.61
CA ASN A 125 9.03 -6.66 -4.88
C ASN A 125 8.88 -8.02 -4.18
N THR A 126 9.12 -8.07 -2.88
CA THR A 126 9.05 -9.32 -2.11
C THR A 126 7.95 -9.35 -1.06
N HIS A 127 7.49 -8.18 -0.62
CA HIS A 127 6.51 -8.03 0.46
C HIS A 127 5.45 -7.01 0.11
N ILE A 128 4.26 -7.23 0.65
CA ILE A 128 3.30 -6.17 0.95
C ILE A 128 3.53 -5.69 2.38
N ARG A 129 3.41 -4.38 2.60
CA ARG A 129 3.67 -3.73 3.90
C ARG A 129 2.51 -2.85 4.31
N ILE A 130 2.12 -2.90 5.58
CA ILE A 130 1.22 -1.91 6.17
C ILE A 130 2.08 -0.84 6.82
N LEU A 131 1.85 0.40 6.38
CA LEU A 131 2.63 1.57 6.75
C LEU A 131 1.73 2.49 7.56
N ALA A 132 2.21 2.93 8.70
CA ALA A 132 1.48 3.81 9.60
C ALA A 132 2.26 5.09 9.87
N SER A 133 1.54 6.20 10.05
CA SER A 133 2.11 7.45 10.53
C SER A 133 1.10 8.14 11.43
N LYS A 134 1.56 8.63 12.58
CA LYS A 134 0.74 9.47 13.47
C LYS A 134 0.54 10.83 12.81
N MET A 135 -0.68 11.34 12.82
CA MET A 135 -1.02 12.61 12.19
C MET A 135 -1.11 13.76 13.17
#